data_AF-A0A9E1SA85-F1
#
_entry.id   AF-A0A9E1SA85-F1
#
_cell.length_a   1.000
_cell.length_b   1.000
_cell.length_c   1.000
_cell.angle_alpha   90.00
_cell.angle_beta   90.00
_cell.angle_gamma   90.00
#
_symmetry.space_group_name_H-M   'P 1'
#
loop_
_entity.id
_entity.type
_entity.pdbx_description
1 polymer ?
#
loop_
_entity_poly.entity_id
_entity_poly.type
_entity_poly.pdbx_seq_one_letter_code
_entity_poly.pdbx_strand_id
1 'polypeptide(L)'
;MKTLLFIIALSCGISTTFSQFAIDVQAKGSANSTWLLNKNISDLGASQDYAMGWGSTYGVAANVYAGIIGLGIEFNYAIHNGAYEGIIT
;
A
#
# COMPACT_ATOMS: atom_id res chain seq x y z
N MET A 1 39.97 38.35 1.99
CA MET A 1 38.50 38.48 2.17
C MET A 1 37.72 37.50 1.30
N LYS A 2 37.98 37.40 -0.01
CA LYS A 2 37.28 36.49 -0.94
C LYS A 2 37.38 35.00 -0.54
N THR A 3 38.57 34.56 -0.12
CA THR A 3 38.84 33.18 0.34
C THR A 3 38.09 32.84 1.63
N LEU A 4 37.98 33.80 2.55
CA LEU A 4 37.25 33.64 3.81
C LEU A 4 35.74 33.51 3.55
N LEU A 5 35.21 34.33 2.64
CA LEU A 5 33.81 34.26 2.22
C LEU A 5 33.49 32.91 1.55
N PHE A 6 34.42 32.39 0.74
CA PHE A 6 34.28 31.09 0.08
C PHE A 6 34.31 29.93 1.07
N ILE A 7 35.16 29.99 2.08
CA ILE A 7 35.23 28.98 3.14
C ILE A 7 33.95 28.97 3.99
N ILE A 8 33.41 30.15 4.33
CA ILE A 8 32.14 30.27 5.06
C ILE A 8 30.96 29.77 4.21
N ALA A 9 30.93 30.08 2.91
CA ALA A 9 29.92 29.55 2.00
C ALA A 9 30.00 28.02 1.87
N LEU A 10 31.21 27.45 1.87
CA LEU A 10 31.43 26.01 1.79
C LEU A 10 31.03 25.30 3.11
N SER A 11 31.25 25.93 4.27
CA SER A 11 30.86 25.37 5.56
C SER A 11 29.36 25.51 5.85
N CYS A 12 28.68 26.56 5.37
CA CYS A 12 27.23 26.71 5.48
C CYS A 12 26.43 25.77 4.56
N GLY A 13 27.06 25.19 3.53
CA GLY A 13 26.42 24.23 2.62
C GLY A 13 26.40 22.78 3.13
N ILE A 14 27.20 22.46 4.14
CA ILE A 14 27.26 21.11 4.71
C ILE A 14 26.20 21.01 5.81
N SER A 15 24.94 20.94 5.40
CA SER A 15 23.89 20.40 6.26
C SER A 15 24.08 18.89 6.29
N THR A 16 24.91 18.36 7.18
CA THR A 16 24.85 16.92 7.49
C THR A 16 23.56 16.70 8.27
N THR A 17 22.43 16.56 7.56
CA THR A 17 21.30 15.82 8.09
C THR A 17 21.80 14.41 8.32
N PHE A 18 22.29 14.13 9.53
CA PHE A 18 22.50 12.77 9.99
C PHE A 18 21.16 12.09 9.80
N SER A 19 21.11 11.17 8.84
CA SER A 19 19.98 10.31 8.58
C SER A 19 19.61 9.65 9.91
N GLN A 20 18.60 10.19 10.59
CA GLN A 20 18.20 9.69 11.89
C GLN A 20 17.64 8.29 11.67
N PHE A 21 18.21 7.30 12.35
CA PHE A 21 17.61 5.98 12.36
C PHE A 21 16.22 6.11 12.96
N ALA A 22 15.20 5.84 12.15
CA ALA A 22 13.81 5.93 12.55
C ALA A 22 13.19 4.53 12.50
N ILE A 23 12.35 4.24 13.49
CA ILE A 23 11.57 3.00 13.55
C ILE A 23 10.11 3.42 13.59
N ASP A 24 9.29 2.84 12.73
CA ASP A 24 7.84 2.99 12.80
C ASP A 24 7.14 1.63 12.89
N VAL A 25 5.95 1.67 13.46
CA VAL A 25 5.01 0.55 13.51
C VAL A 25 3.68 1.04 12.98
N GLN A 26 3.09 0.30 12.06
CA GLN A 26 1.89 0.69 11.35
C GLN A 26 0.84 -0.41 11.46
N ALA A 27 -0.42 -0.01 11.61
CA ALA A 27 -1.57 -0.87 11.40
C ALA A 27 -2.27 -0.43 10.10
N LYS A 28 -2.65 -1.39 9.27
CA LYS A 28 -3.25 -1.16 7.95
C LYS A 28 -4.56 -1.93 7.84
N GLY A 29 -5.54 -1.31 7.20
CA GLY A 29 -6.84 -1.90 6.91
C GLY A 29 -7.35 -1.39 5.58
N SER A 30 -7.90 -2.28 4.76
CA SER A 30 -8.60 -1.94 3.53
C SER A 30 -9.85 -2.79 3.37
N ALA A 31 -10.87 -2.21 2.75
CA ALA A 31 -12.06 -2.91 2.29
C ALA A 31 -12.11 -2.78 0.76
N ASN A 32 -12.40 -3.88 0.06
CA ASN A 32 -12.50 -3.91 -1.39
C ASN A 32 -13.80 -4.59 -1.85
N SER A 33 -14.24 -4.19 -3.03
CA SER A 33 -15.38 -4.77 -3.72
C SER A 33 -14.94 -5.13 -5.13
N THR A 34 -15.17 -6.39 -5.53
CA THR A 34 -14.83 -6.90 -6.86
C THR A 34 -16.12 -7.16 -7.62
N TRP A 35 -16.26 -6.51 -8.78
CA TRP A 35 -17.40 -6.65 -9.67
C TRP A 35 -16.96 -7.38 -10.93
N LEU A 36 -17.47 -8.60 -11.14
CA LEU A 36 -17.22 -9.37 -12.35
C LEU A 36 -18.26 -9.02 -13.41
N LEU A 37 -18.09 -7.85 -14.04
CA LEU A 37 -18.90 -7.39 -15.17
C LEU A 37 -18.40 -8.05 -16.46
N ASN A 38 -18.81 -9.30 -16.71
CA ASN A 38 -18.39 -10.07 -17.88
C ASN A 38 -19.59 -10.30 -18.82
N LYS A 39 -19.46 -9.93 -20.10
CA LYS A 39 -20.51 -10.14 -21.13
C LYS A 39 -20.86 -11.62 -21.34
N ASN A 40 -19.88 -12.52 -21.21
CA ASN A 40 -20.12 -13.96 -21.30
C ASN A 40 -20.88 -14.51 -20.08
N ILE A 41 -20.83 -13.80 -18.95
CA ILE A 41 -21.65 -14.10 -17.77
C ILE A 41 -23.01 -13.40 -17.89
N SER A 42 -23.08 -12.20 -18.50
CA SER A 42 -24.30 -11.39 -18.71
C SER A 42 -25.31 -11.97 -19.71
N ASP A 43 -24.90 -12.90 -20.56
CA ASP A 43 -25.76 -13.44 -21.61
C ASP A 43 -26.12 -14.92 -21.37
N LEU A 44 -25.77 -15.49 -20.20
CA LEU A 44 -25.93 -16.92 -19.88
C LEU A 44 -27.35 -17.34 -19.40
N GLY A 45 -28.28 -16.40 -19.13
CA GLY A 45 -29.64 -16.75 -18.68
C GLY A 45 -30.56 -15.57 -18.40
N ALA A 46 -31.85 -15.85 -18.12
CA ALA A 46 -32.92 -14.85 -17.93
C ALA A 46 -32.80 -14.00 -16.64
N SER A 47 -31.93 -14.40 -15.70
CA SER A 47 -31.55 -13.64 -14.50
C SER A 47 -30.05 -13.84 -14.30
N GLN A 48 -29.25 -12.76 -14.34
CA GLN A 48 -27.97 -12.75 -13.64
C GLN A 48 -28.06 -11.83 -12.45
N ASP A 49 -27.85 -12.41 -11.29
CA ASP A 49 -27.54 -11.64 -10.10
C ASP A 49 -26.04 -11.33 -10.10
N TYR A 50 -25.71 -10.08 -10.45
CA TYR A 50 -24.36 -9.53 -10.26
C TYR A 50 -24.13 -9.36 -8.77
N ALA A 51 -23.77 -10.45 -8.11
CA ALA A 51 -23.45 -10.42 -6.70
C ALA A 51 -22.02 -9.85 -6.52
N MET A 52 -21.91 -8.76 -5.78
CA MET A 52 -20.61 -8.16 -5.46
C MET A 52 -19.79 -9.11 -4.60
N GLY A 53 -18.57 -9.40 -5.03
CA GLY A 53 -17.57 -10.00 -4.15
C GLY A 53 -17.05 -8.94 -3.19
N TRP A 54 -17.06 -9.22 -1.90
CA TRP A 54 -16.50 -8.32 -0.89
C TRP A 54 -15.24 -8.91 -0.30
N GLY A 55 -14.30 -8.07 0.05
CA GLY A 55 -13.12 -8.48 0.79
C GLY A 55 -12.60 -7.39 1.68
N SER A 56 -11.70 -7.81 2.55
CA SER A 56 -11.02 -6.92 3.48
C SER A 56 -9.63 -7.44 3.75
N THR A 57 -8.65 -6.56 3.82
CA THR A 57 -7.28 -6.89 4.20
C THR A 57 -6.91 -6.11 5.44
N TYR A 58 -6.32 -6.80 6.41
CA TYR A 58 -5.81 -6.21 7.64
C TYR A 58 -4.34 -6.58 7.77
N GLY A 59 -3.53 -5.67 8.28
CA GLY A 59 -2.11 -5.94 8.42
C GLY A 59 -1.43 -5.07 9.45
N VAL A 60 -0.22 -5.50 9.81
CA VAL A 60 0.71 -4.73 10.64
C VAL A 60 2.06 -4.71 9.95
N ALA A 61 2.73 -3.57 10.03
CA ALA A 61 4.06 -3.39 9.47
C ALA A 61 5.00 -2.80 10.53
N ALA A 62 6.27 -3.15 10.44
CA ALA A 62 7.33 -2.47 11.15
C ALA A 62 8.42 -2.10 10.14
N ASN A 63 8.90 -0.86 10.21
CA ASN A 63 9.87 -0.33 9.28
C ASN A 63 11.05 0.31 10.02
N VAL A 64 12.24 0.15 9.47
CA VAL A 64 13.46 0.82 9.92
C VAL A 64 14.01 1.64 8.76
N TYR A 65 14.30 2.90 9.03
CA TYR A 65 14.82 3.84 8.06
C TYR A 65 16.21 4.30 8.45
N ALA A 66 17.08 4.38 7.45
CA ALA A 66 18.31 5.15 7.45
C ALA A 66 18.14 6.29 6.44
N GLY A 67 17.48 7.37 6.88
CA GLY A 67 17.31 8.58 6.08
C GLY A 67 16.25 8.36 5.02
N ILE A 68 16.63 8.43 3.75
CA ILE A 68 15.69 8.22 2.62
C ILE A 68 15.52 6.75 2.24
N ILE A 69 16.36 5.85 2.78
CA ILE A 69 16.30 4.42 2.51
C ILE A 69 15.71 3.74 3.74
N GLY A 70 14.79 2.80 3.54
CA GLY A 70 14.24 1.98 4.61
C GLY A 70 13.97 0.55 4.18
N LEU A 71 13.90 -0.34 5.18
CA LEU A 71 13.49 -1.72 5.05
C LEU A 71 12.36 -1.99 6.03
N GLY A 72 11.37 -2.76 5.60
CA GLY A 72 10.21 -3.09 6.42
C GLY A 72 9.76 -4.52 6.22
N ILE A 73 9.09 -5.05 7.25
CA ILE A 73 8.37 -6.32 7.20
C ILE A 73 6.90 -6.02 7.42
N GLU A 74 6.05 -6.63 6.60
CA GLU A 74 4.61 -6.48 6.67
C GLU A 74 3.92 -7.84 6.69
N PHE A 75 3.01 -8.02 7.65
CA PHE A 75 2.13 -9.18 7.73
C PHE A 75 0.72 -8.75 7.36
N ASN A 76 0.15 -9.40 6.35
CA ASN A 76 -1.19 -9.12 5.87
C ASN A 76 -2.06 -10.37 5.94
N TYR A 77 -3.31 -10.19 6.38
CA TYR A 77 -4.37 -11.18 6.36
C TYR A 77 -5.52 -10.67 5.51
N ALA A 78 -5.90 -11.42 4.49
CA ALA A 78 -6.96 -11.07 3.56
C ALA A 78 -8.15 -12.02 3.68
N ILE A 79 -9.35 -11.45 3.73
CA ILE A 79 -10.63 -12.15 3.65
C ILE A 79 -11.24 -11.84 2.29
N HIS A 80 -11.70 -12.86 1.58
CA HIS A 80 -12.43 -12.72 0.33
C HIS A 80 -13.70 -13.55 0.37
N ASN A 81 -14.84 -12.87 0.25
CA ASN A 81 -16.16 -13.46 0.13
C ASN A 81 -16.62 -13.31 -1.31
N GLY A 82 -16.39 -14.35 -2.11
CA GLY A 82 -16.95 -14.46 -3.44
C GLY A 82 -18.45 -14.70 -3.35
N ALA A 83 -19.24 -13.92 -4.07
CA ALA A 83 -20.66 -14.18 -4.24
C ALA A 83 -20.87 -14.80 -5.63
N TYR A 84 -21.30 -16.05 -5.66
CA TYR A 84 -21.69 -16.76 -6.88
C TYR A 84 -23.08 -17.34 -6.69
N GLU A 85 -24.03 -16.91 -7.50
CA GLU A 85 -25.31 -17.59 -7.66
C GLU A 85 -25.30 -18.26 -9.03
N GLY A 86 -25.28 -19.59 -9.04
CA GLY A 86 -25.40 -20.37 -10.27
C GLY A 86 -26.09 -21.69 -9.97
N ILE A 87 -27.03 -22.05 -10.82
CA ILE A 87 -27.72 -23.34 -10.76
C ILE A 87 -26.78 -24.38 -11.36
N ILE A 88 -26.41 -25.39 -10.57
CA ILE A 88 -25.78 -26.60 -11.10
C ILE A 88 -26.91 -27.46 -11.67
N THR A 89 -27.07 -27.44 -13.00
CA THR A 89 -27.89 -28.42 -13.73
C THR A 89 -27.06 -29.63 -14.11
#